data_AF-A0A2G1WJ54-F1
#
_entry.id   AF-A0A2G1WJ54-F1
#
_cell.length_a   1.000
_cell.length_b   1.000
_cell.length_c   1.000
_cell.angle_alpha   90.00
_cell.angle_beta   90.00
_cell.angle_gamma   90.00
#
_symmetry.space_group_name_H-M   'P 1'
#
loop_
_entity.id
_entity.type
_entity.pdbx_description
1 polymer ?
#
loop_
_entity_poly.entity_id
_entity_poly.type
_entity_poly.pdbx_seq_one_letter_code
_entity_poly.pdbx_strand_id
1 'polypeptide(L)'
;MAQPLRFRRAPGRWSADRVRSQLERPLDDNLGATASDPWFVLPSGYEARRFDMDDGSSALFCWTDSDDDPPDGADGGPVGYWIGNTETPSELWRTDKYGFDEVPYPVSRWAQRELLAGLHDDEPWLAAYPHVSWFFLPVFCSKDGAETTRAFFRDHAAGFPDATREEGTGFVEETLRPGTLDDYRELMAGKLGTSASLDLVRMSAAISEFTAARILTEAGYEVTPEIEVTTGHSLDYRATDPDTGDASLVEVTRPQPVSGRSASDPVAAVRDTAETKTSGQLEAHGGGVTLFVDCTSFPADDWAAVREARPEVRHRPAVVLRARPSGHVEGYRKGSVPLDLSAAIDWV
;
A
#
# COMPACT_ATOMS: atom_id res chain seq x y z
N MET A 1 12.11 10.57 6.11
CA MET A 1 11.37 9.34 5.76
C MET A 1 10.61 9.60 4.49
N ALA A 2 10.70 8.69 3.55
CA ALA A 2 9.87 8.77 2.36
C ALA A 2 8.41 8.55 2.73
N GLN A 3 7.51 9.28 2.08
CA GLN A 3 6.09 9.28 2.36
C GLN A 3 5.33 9.01 1.06
N PRO A 4 4.09 8.50 1.14
CA PRO A 4 3.21 8.44 -0.01
C PRO A 4 3.10 9.82 -0.67
N LEU A 5 2.76 9.83 -1.95
CA LEU A 5 2.44 11.04 -2.67
C LEU A 5 1.27 11.76 -1.98
N ARG A 6 1.48 13.04 -1.66
CA ARG A 6 0.53 13.89 -0.95
C ARG A 6 0.45 15.24 -1.64
N PHE A 7 -0.71 15.87 -1.56
CA PHE A 7 -0.89 17.25 -1.94
C PHE A 7 -0.14 18.17 -1.01
N ARG A 8 0.34 19.28 -1.56
CA ARG A 8 0.78 20.46 -0.81
C ARG A 8 -0.24 21.57 -1.04
N ARG A 9 -0.75 22.14 0.06
CA ARG A 9 -1.69 23.26 0.00
C ARG A 9 -0.94 24.58 0.16
N ALA A 10 -1.05 25.43 -0.85
CA ALA A 10 -0.36 26.71 -0.90
C ALA A 10 -1.37 27.87 -0.82
N PRO A 11 -1.62 28.41 0.38
CA PRO A 11 -2.61 29.48 0.56
C PRO A 11 -2.18 30.78 -0.13
N GLY A 12 -3.17 31.61 -0.42
CA GLY A 12 -2.99 32.90 -1.09
C GLY A 12 -3.29 32.84 -2.58
N ARG A 13 -3.34 34.02 -3.21
CA ARG A 13 -3.75 34.14 -4.61
C ARG A 13 -2.70 33.58 -5.56
N TRP A 14 -3.15 32.77 -6.50
CA TRP A 14 -2.34 32.28 -7.61
C TRP A 14 -2.91 32.81 -8.92
N SER A 15 -2.01 33.06 -9.85
CA SER A 15 -2.33 33.48 -11.22
C SER A 15 -1.37 32.76 -12.16
N ALA A 16 -1.74 32.68 -13.44
CA ALA A 16 -0.87 32.08 -14.45
C ALA A 16 0.56 32.69 -14.46
N ASP A 17 0.68 34.01 -14.24
CA ASP A 17 1.99 34.68 -14.17
C ASP A 17 2.78 34.30 -12.92
N ARG A 18 2.11 34.14 -11.76
CA ARG A 18 2.77 33.66 -10.53
C ARG A 18 3.21 32.21 -10.69
N VAL A 19 2.37 31.36 -11.25
CA VAL A 19 2.68 29.95 -11.53
C VAL A 19 3.89 29.84 -12.45
N ARG A 20 3.92 30.63 -13.54
CA ARG A 20 5.06 30.66 -14.46
C ARG A 20 6.35 31.11 -13.78
N SER A 21 6.29 32.19 -13.01
CA SER A 21 7.49 32.77 -12.39
C SER A 21 8.01 31.99 -11.19
N GLN A 22 7.13 31.39 -10.39
CA GLN A 22 7.48 30.76 -9.10
C GLN A 22 7.54 29.23 -9.16
N LEU A 23 6.89 28.59 -10.14
CA LEU A 23 6.90 27.13 -10.29
C LEU A 23 7.57 26.71 -11.61
N GLU A 24 7.05 27.16 -12.75
CA GLU A 24 7.51 26.73 -14.08
C GLU A 24 9.00 27.03 -14.31
N ARG A 25 9.42 28.29 -14.24
CA ARG A 25 10.82 28.67 -14.50
C ARG A 25 11.81 28.00 -13.55
N PRO A 26 11.59 27.97 -12.22
CA PRO A 26 12.50 27.25 -11.34
C PRO A 26 12.60 25.75 -11.62
N LEU A 27 11.52 25.11 -12.06
CA LEU A 27 11.53 23.70 -12.45
C LEU A 27 12.24 23.52 -13.79
N ASP A 28 12.04 24.41 -14.76
CA ASP A 28 12.72 24.40 -16.05
C ASP A 28 14.24 24.57 -15.89
N ASP A 29 14.65 25.61 -15.16
CA ASP A 29 16.05 25.93 -14.90
C ASP A 29 16.80 24.79 -14.16
N ASN A 30 16.10 23.96 -13.37
CA ASN A 30 16.68 22.89 -12.56
C ASN A 30 16.56 21.49 -13.20
N LEU A 31 15.42 21.18 -13.82
CA LEU A 31 15.01 19.84 -14.24
C LEU A 31 14.50 19.76 -15.69
N GLY A 32 14.54 20.84 -16.47
CA GLY A 32 14.07 20.86 -17.86
C GLY A 32 12.55 20.73 -18.00
N ALA A 33 11.80 21.29 -17.05
CA ALA A 33 10.35 21.27 -17.03
C ALA A 33 9.70 21.89 -18.27
N THR A 34 8.82 21.13 -18.92
CA THR A 34 7.84 21.64 -19.88
C THR A 34 6.47 21.78 -19.21
N ALA A 35 5.91 22.99 -19.22
CA ALA A 35 4.54 23.22 -18.78
C ALA A 35 3.53 23.02 -19.93
N SER A 36 2.45 22.28 -19.65
CA SER A 36 1.41 21.96 -20.61
C SER A 36 0.00 22.13 -20.04
N ASP A 37 -1.01 22.07 -20.91
CA ASP A 37 -2.40 21.95 -20.48
C ASP A 37 -2.64 20.53 -19.95
N PRO A 38 -3.38 20.36 -18.83
CA PRO A 38 -3.75 19.04 -18.32
C PRO A 38 -4.55 18.21 -19.34
N TRP A 39 -4.44 16.88 -19.26
CA TRP A 39 -5.10 15.97 -20.20
C TRP A 39 -6.61 15.86 -19.96
N PHE A 40 -7.04 16.10 -18.73
CA PHE A 40 -8.44 16.01 -18.32
C PHE A 40 -9.04 17.36 -17.97
N VAL A 41 -10.35 17.46 -18.14
CA VAL A 41 -11.14 18.64 -17.77
C VAL A 41 -10.89 19.01 -16.31
N LEU A 42 -10.61 20.30 -16.11
CA LEU A 42 -10.28 20.89 -14.82
C LEU A 42 -11.47 20.85 -13.84
N PRO A 43 -11.21 20.86 -12.53
CA PRO A 43 -12.25 21.11 -11.55
C PRO A 43 -12.93 22.46 -11.81
N SER A 44 -14.25 22.54 -11.60
CA SER A 44 -15.00 23.79 -11.80
C SER A 44 -14.46 24.90 -10.89
N GLY A 45 -14.14 26.06 -11.46
CA GLY A 45 -13.58 27.20 -10.72
C GLY A 45 -12.06 27.16 -10.53
N TYR A 46 -11.38 26.11 -11.03
CA TYR A 46 -9.93 26.01 -10.95
C TYR A 46 -9.27 26.28 -12.30
N GLU A 47 -8.11 26.91 -12.26
CA GLU A 47 -7.10 26.87 -13.31
C GLU A 47 -6.04 25.83 -12.94
N ALA A 48 -5.33 25.29 -13.92
CA ALA A 48 -4.30 24.28 -13.65
C ALA A 48 -3.19 24.23 -14.70
N ARG A 49 -2.06 23.65 -14.30
CA ARG A 49 -0.91 23.34 -15.13
C ARG A 49 -0.39 21.95 -14.81
N ARG A 50 0.05 21.26 -15.85
CA ARG A 50 0.88 20.06 -15.75
C ARG A 50 2.32 20.44 -16.06
N PHE A 51 3.26 19.83 -15.35
CA PHE A 51 4.70 19.98 -15.56
C PHE A 51 5.31 18.59 -15.77
N ASP A 52 6.01 18.41 -16.87
CA ASP A 52 6.74 17.18 -17.21
C ASP A 52 8.24 17.52 -17.28
N MET A 53 9.07 16.80 -16.54
CA MET A 53 10.51 17.04 -16.41
C MET A 53 11.32 16.14 -17.34
N ASP A 54 12.54 16.54 -17.68
CA ASP A 54 13.44 15.74 -18.53
C ASP A 54 13.87 14.42 -17.87
N ASP A 55 13.84 14.35 -16.54
CA ASP A 55 14.13 13.12 -15.78
C ASP A 55 12.95 12.14 -15.72
N GLY A 56 11.83 12.45 -16.38
CA GLY A 56 10.61 11.65 -16.40
C GLY A 56 9.69 11.86 -15.20
N SER A 57 10.08 12.68 -14.22
CA SER A 57 9.17 13.10 -13.16
C SER A 57 8.12 14.08 -13.67
N SER A 58 6.98 14.18 -12.99
CA SER A 58 5.89 15.09 -13.32
C SER A 58 5.23 15.67 -12.08
N ALA A 59 4.53 16.77 -12.30
CA ALA A 59 3.72 17.42 -11.28
C ALA A 59 2.49 18.10 -11.86
N LEU A 60 1.51 18.31 -10.99
CA LEU A 60 0.25 18.97 -11.25
C LEU A 60 0.10 20.10 -10.25
N PHE A 61 -0.36 21.25 -10.76
CA PHE A 61 -0.75 22.37 -9.92
C PHE A 61 -2.10 22.90 -10.37
N CYS A 62 -3.06 22.99 -9.44
CA CYS A 62 -4.32 23.68 -9.70
C CYS A 62 -4.57 24.76 -8.65
N TRP A 63 -5.28 25.83 -9.00
CA TRP A 63 -5.55 26.93 -8.08
C TRP A 63 -6.91 27.58 -8.33
N THR A 64 -7.43 28.20 -7.29
CA THR A 64 -8.73 28.89 -7.25
C THR A 64 -8.65 30.14 -6.37
N ASP A 65 -9.56 31.08 -6.59
CA ASP A 65 -9.75 32.26 -5.73
C ASP A 65 -10.66 31.99 -4.52
N SER A 66 -11.36 30.85 -4.49
CA SER A 66 -12.24 30.41 -3.39
C SER A 66 -12.17 28.89 -3.25
N ASP A 67 -11.92 28.43 -2.03
CA ASP A 67 -11.87 27.02 -1.67
C ASP A 67 -13.08 26.71 -0.79
N ASP A 68 -14.18 26.29 -1.41
CA ASP A 68 -15.47 26.20 -0.74
C ASP A 68 -15.58 24.99 0.21
N ASP A 69 -14.63 24.06 0.13
CA ASP A 69 -14.57 22.82 0.91
C ASP A 69 -13.11 22.51 1.31
N PRO A 70 -12.46 23.42 2.08
CA PRO A 70 -11.05 23.28 2.39
C PRO A 70 -10.83 22.06 3.32
N PRO A 71 -9.61 21.48 3.33
CA PRO A 71 -9.24 20.45 4.29
C PRO A 71 -9.51 20.87 5.74
N ASP A 72 -9.73 19.90 6.61
CA ASP A 72 -9.95 20.16 8.04
C ASP A 72 -8.88 21.08 8.64
N GLY A 73 -9.34 22.16 9.27
CA GLY A 73 -8.46 23.17 9.89
C GLY A 73 -7.88 24.22 8.95
N ALA A 74 -8.25 24.23 7.65
CA ALA A 74 -7.79 25.22 6.68
C ALA A 74 -8.87 26.26 6.31
N ASP A 75 -8.43 27.46 5.89
CA ASP A 75 -9.32 28.56 5.48
C ASP A 75 -9.77 28.45 4.01
N GLY A 76 -11.05 28.73 3.71
CA GLY A 76 -11.65 28.64 2.36
C GLY A 76 -11.30 29.76 1.36
N GLY A 77 -10.18 30.46 1.56
CA GLY A 77 -9.74 31.57 0.69
C GLY A 77 -9.03 31.11 -0.60
N PRO A 78 -8.40 32.04 -1.34
CA PRO A 78 -7.56 31.70 -2.48
C PRO A 78 -6.48 30.68 -2.11
N VAL A 79 -6.30 29.67 -2.97
CA VAL A 79 -5.40 28.54 -2.69
C VAL A 79 -4.89 27.91 -3.98
N GLY A 80 -3.73 27.26 -3.90
CA GLY A 80 -3.27 26.29 -4.89
C GLY A 80 -2.95 24.93 -4.27
N TYR A 81 -3.12 23.87 -5.05
CA TYR A 81 -2.81 22.50 -4.70
C TYR A 81 -1.75 21.94 -5.65
N TRP A 82 -0.64 21.50 -5.08
CA TRP A 82 0.48 20.88 -5.79
C TRP A 82 0.57 19.40 -5.48
N ILE A 83 0.79 18.56 -6.48
CA ILE A 83 1.09 17.14 -6.30
C ILE A 83 2.03 16.65 -7.41
N GLY A 84 3.04 15.83 -7.08
CA GLY A 84 3.97 15.29 -8.08
C GLY A 84 5.13 14.53 -7.46
N ASN A 85 5.83 13.75 -8.29
CA ASN A 85 7.00 12.95 -7.89
C ASN A 85 8.34 13.66 -8.11
N THR A 86 8.30 14.93 -8.49
CA THR A 86 9.48 15.77 -8.75
C THR A 86 10.00 16.50 -7.49
N GLU A 87 11.09 17.24 -7.62
CA GLU A 87 11.52 18.18 -6.58
C GLU A 87 10.46 19.26 -6.35
N THR A 88 10.07 19.48 -5.09
CA THR A 88 9.10 20.53 -4.76
C THR A 88 9.74 21.92 -4.93
N PRO A 89 9.17 22.83 -5.72
CA PRO A 89 9.61 24.22 -5.81
C PRO A 89 9.67 24.90 -4.43
N SER A 90 10.63 25.81 -4.25
CA SER A 90 10.89 26.44 -2.95
C SER A 90 9.74 27.30 -2.43
N GLU A 91 8.96 27.90 -3.33
CA GLU A 91 7.72 28.64 -3.00
C GLU A 91 6.68 27.75 -2.31
N LEU A 92 6.74 26.44 -2.52
CA LEU A 92 5.85 25.46 -1.92
C LEU A 92 6.48 24.75 -0.72
N TRP A 93 7.67 25.16 -0.28
CA TRP A 93 8.24 24.66 0.97
C TRP A 93 7.44 25.17 2.17
N ARG A 94 7.42 24.39 3.25
CA ARG A 94 6.67 24.69 4.49
C ARG A 94 5.15 24.82 4.31
N THR A 95 4.61 24.34 3.20
CA THR A 95 3.18 24.10 3.02
C THR A 95 2.74 22.83 3.76
N ASP A 96 1.50 22.85 4.22
CA ASP A 96 0.84 21.69 4.81
C ASP A 96 0.59 20.61 3.75
N LYS A 97 0.65 19.35 4.19
CA LYS A 97 0.50 18.17 3.33
C LYS A 97 -0.79 17.43 3.64
N TYR A 98 -1.49 17.04 2.58
CA TYR A 98 -2.79 16.37 2.64
C TYR A 98 -2.82 15.14 1.72
N GLY A 99 -3.46 14.08 2.17
CA GLY A 99 -3.79 12.88 1.40
C GLY A 99 -4.84 13.15 0.34
N PHE A 100 -5.18 12.11 -0.43
CA PHE A 100 -6.16 12.22 -1.50
C PHE A 100 -7.58 12.46 -1.00
N ASP A 101 -7.91 11.98 0.20
CA ASP A 101 -9.26 12.10 0.77
C ASP A 101 -9.40 13.32 1.69
N GLU A 102 -8.31 14.05 1.93
CA GLU A 102 -8.28 15.25 2.78
C GLU A 102 -8.45 16.56 1.98
N VAL A 103 -8.27 16.53 0.65
CA VAL A 103 -8.43 17.71 -0.23
C VAL A 103 -9.80 17.69 -0.91
N PRO A 104 -10.30 18.84 -1.44
CA PRO A 104 -11.58 18.88 -2.11
C PRO A 104 -11.72 17.77 -3.15
N TYR A 105 -12.82 17.01 -3.10
CA TYR A 105 -13.04 15.86 -3.98
C TYR A 105 -12.81 16.16 -5.47
N PRO A 106 -13.26 17.31 -6.03
CA PRO A 106 -13.00 17.64 -7.43
C PRO A 106 -11.50 17.75 -7.77
N VAL A 107 -10.68 18.28 -6.85
CA VAL A 107 -9.22 18.39 -7.00
C VAL A 107 -8.58 17.01 -6.95
N SER A 108 -8.92 16.22 -5.93
CA SER A 108 -8.43 14.84 -5.76
C SER A 108 -8.75 13.98 -6.98
N ARG A 109 -10.02 13.99 -7.42
CA ARG A 109 -10.48 13.22 -8.58
C ARG A 109 -9.74 13.62 -9.86
N TRP A 110 -9.57 14.91 -10.10
CA TRP A 110 -8.83 15.39 -11.29
C TRP A 110 -7.39 14.90 -11.27
N ALA A 111 -6.68 15.12 -10.17
CA ALA A 111 -5.27 14.72 -10.04
C ALA A 111 -5.10 13.19 -10.16
N GLN A 112 -5.99 12.40 -9.55
CA GLN A 112 -5.94 10.94 -9.68
C GLN A 112 -6.08 10.49 -11.14
N ARG A 113 -6.91 11.15 -11.96
CA ARG A 113 -7.04 10.82 -13.39
C ARG A 113 -5.77 11.14 -14.17
N GLU A 114 -5.19 12.32 -13.94
CA GLU A 114 -3.92 12.74 -14.56
C GLU A 114 -2.78 11.79 -14.19
N LEU A 115 -2.66 11.45 -12.91
CA LEU A 115 -1.61 10.55 -12.40
C LEU A 115 -1.79 9.11 -12.88
N LEU A 116 -3.03 8.59 -12.92
CA LEU A 116 -3.32 7.26 -13.47
C LEU A 116 -3.01 7.19 -14.96
N ALA A 117 -3.37 8.22 -15.73
CA ALA A 117 -3.02 8.27 -17.14
C ALA A 117 -1.50 8.28 -17.34
N GLY A 118 -0.76 9.05 -16.52
CA GLY A 118 0.71 9.08 -16.59
C GLY A 118 1.31 7.73 -16.21
N LEU A 119 0.79 7.10 -15.15
CA LEU A 119 1.18 5.76 -14.74
C LEU A 119 0.96 4.72 -15.85
N HIS A 120 -0.15 4.81 -16.58
CA HIS A 120 -0.47 3.88 -17.68
C HIS A 120 0.29 4.19 -18.96
N ASP A 121 0.83 5.40 -19.13
CA ASP A 121 1.78 5.70 -20.21
C ASP A 121 3.16 5.10 -19.89
N ASP A 122 3.63 5.26 -18.64
CA ASP A 122 4.91 4.71 -18.16
C ASP A 122 4.91 3.18 -18.07
N GLU A 123 3.84 2.60 -17.52
CA GLU A 123 3.69 1.17 -17.21
C GLU A 123 2.36 0.64 -17.79
N PRO A 124 2.23 0.48 -19.12
CA PRO A 124 0.95 0.19 -19.78
C PRO A 124 0.26 -1.10 -19.33
N TRP A 125 1.01 -2.05 -18.79
CA TRP A 125 0.46 -3.30 -18.27
C TRP A 125 -0.41 -3.10 -17.01
N LEU A 126 -0.20 -2.01 -16.24
CA LEU A 126 -1.03 -1.69 -15.08
C LEU A 126 -2.48 -1.32 -15.46
N ALA A 127 -2.74 -0.92 -16.71
CA ALA A 127 -4.10 -0.64 -17.18
C ALA A 127 -5.05 -1.86 -17.10
N ALA A 128 -4.50 -3.09 -17.10
CA ALA A 128 -5.27 -4.31 -16.89
C ALA A 128 -5.65 -4.56 -15.42
N TYR A 129 -5.08 -3.79 -14.48
CA TYR A 129 -5.24 -3.93 -13.03
C TYR A 129 -5.68 -2.59 -12.41
N PRO A 130 -6.92 -2.14 -12.66
CA PRO A 130 -7.41 -0.84 -12.22
C PRO A 130 -7.45 -0.70 -10.70
N HIS A 131 -7.77 -1.76 -9.93
CA HIS A 131 -7.81 -1.67 -8.47
C HIS A 131 -6.41 -1.54 -7.88
N VAL A 132 -5.42 -2.30 -8.38
CA VAL A 132 -4.00 -2.15 -8.03
C VAL A 132 -3.50 -0.76 -8.39
N SER A 133 -3.75 -0.31 -9.62
CA SER A 133 -3.33 1.01 -10.11
C SER A 133 -3.85 2.13 -9.23
N TRP A 134 -5.14 2.08 -8.89
CA TRP A 134 -5.77 3.09 -8.06
C TRP A 134 -5.27 2.99 -6.62
N PHE A 135 -5.35 1.82 -5.99
CA PHE A 135 -5.03 1.65 -4.57
C PHE A 135 -3.59 2.09 -4.27
N PHE A 136 -2.62 1.64 -5.08
CA PHE A 136 -1.21 1.95 -4.90
C PHE A 136 -0.74 3.21 -5.63
N LEU A 137 -1.63 4.00 -6.26
CA LEU A 137 -1.27 5.27 -6.90
C LEU A 137 -0.39 6.18 -6.00
N PRO A 138 -0.66 6.32 -4.67
CA PRO A 138 0.17 7.16 -3.82
C PRO A 138 1.64 6.72 -3.77
N VAL A 139 1.93 5.44 -3.95
CA VAL A 139 3.31 4.92 -3.93
C VAL A 139 3.88 4.73 -5.33
N PHE A 140 3.06 4.32 -6.31
CA PHE A 140 3.44 4.24 -7.73
C PHE A 140 3.81 5.59 -8.34
N CYS A 141 3.28 6.68 -7.80
CA CYS A 141 3.62 8.04 -8.21
C CYS A 141 4.36 8.81 -7.12
N SER A 142 4.94 8.13 -6.11
CA SER A 142 5.77 8.82 -5.11
C SER A 142 7.17 9.10 -5.65
N LYS A 143 7.81 10.20 -5.19
CA LYS A 143 9.19 10.53 -5.57
C LYS A 143 10.18 9.40 -5.25
N ASP A 144 10.09 8.86 -4.04
CA ASP A 144 11.09 7.93 -3.52
C ASP A 144 10.69 6.46 -3.72
N GLY A 145 9.39 6.14 -3.87
CA GLY A 145 8.89 4.76 -3.91
C GLY A 145 8.39 4.29 -5.27
N ALA A 146 8.25 5.17 -6.28
CA ALA A 146 7.66 4.80 -7.57
C ALA A 146 8.43 3.65 -8.23
N GLU A 147 9.73 3.79 -8.46
CA GLU A 147 10.52 2.75 -9.14
C GLU A 147 10.52 1.44 -8.36
N THR A 148 10.73 1.49 -7.04
CA THR A 148 10.83 0.28 -6.22
C THR A 148 9.49 -0.45 -6.12
N THR A 149 8.38 0.28 -6.01
CA THR A 149 7.03 -0.29 -5.96
C THR A 149 6.61 -0.86 -7.30
N ARG A 150 6.87 -0.15 -8.41
CA ARG A 150 6.63 -0.66 -9.76
C ARG A 150 7.47 -1.90 -10.05
N ALA A 151 8.77 -1.87 -9.74
CA ALA A 151 9.68 -3.02 -9.91
C ALA A 151 9.26 -4.24 -9.09
N PHE A 152 8.73 -4.07 -7.88
CA PHE A 152 8.25 -5.18 -7.07
C PHE A 152 7.08 -5.94 -7.73
N PHE A 153 6.14 -5.25 -8.36
CA PHE A 153 5.11 -5.93 -9.14
C PHE A 153 5.66 -6.46 -10.47
N ARG A 154 6.40 -5.63 -11.20
CA ARG A 154 6.91 -5.92 -12.54
C ARG A 154 7.87 -7.11 -12.57
N ASP A 155 8.83 -7.12 -11.65
CA ASP A 155 10.01 -7.99 -11.67
C ASP A 155 9.95 -9.09 -10.59
N HIS A 156 9.08 -8.93 -9.58
CA HIS A 156 9.00 -9.84 -8.43
C HIS A 156 7.59 -10.38 -8.16
N ALA A 157 6.66 -10.22 -9.11
CA ALA A 157 5.31 -10.79 -9.07
C ALA A 157 4.61 -10.58 -7.72
N ALA A 158 4.74 -9.38 -7.13
CA ALA A 158 4.17 -9.04 -5.83
C ALA A 158 4.62 -9.97 -4.67
N GLY A 159 5.82 -10.54 -4.75
CA GLY A 159 6.40 -11.40 -3.73
C GLY A 159 6.02 -12.88 -3.84
N PHE A 160 5.46 -13.31 -4.98
CA PHE A 160 5.21 -14.72 -5.29
C PHE A 160 6.41 -15.30 -6.08
N PRO A 161 7.22 -16.21 -5.51
CA PRO A 161 8.50 -16.63 -6.09
C PRO A 161 8.38 -17.44 -7.40
N ASP A 162 7.28 -18.15 -7.60
CA ASP A 162 7.06 -19.06 -8.74
C ASP A 162 6.01 -18.52 -9.74
N ALA A 163 5.61 -17.25 -9.61
CA ALA A 163 4.51 -16.66 -10.38
C ALA A 163 5.03 -15.73 -11.47
N THR A 164 4.25 -15.55 -12.54
CA THR A 164 4.47 -14.43 -13.45
C THR A 164 3.98 -13.13 -12.82
N ARG A 165 4.41 -12.00 -13.39
CA ARG A 165 3.89 -10.67 -13.04
C ARG A 165 2.36 -10.63 -13.08
N GLU A 166 1.78 -11.20 -14.12
CA GLU A 166 0.33 -11.17 -14.35
C GLU A 166 -0.42 -11.96 -13.28
N GLU A 167 0.11 -13.11 -12.88
CA GLU A 167 -0.45 -13.96 -11.84
C GLU A 167 -0.37 -13.28 -10.46
N GLY A 168 0.82 -12.78 -10.09
CA GLY A 168 1.03 -12.10 -8.80
C GLY A 168 0.23 -10.80 -8.68
N THR A 169 0.22 -9.97 -9.73
CA THR A 169 -0.58 -8.74 -9.75
C THR A 169 -2.07 -9.07 -9.76
N GLY A 170 -2.49 -10.11 -10.49
CA GLY A 170 -3.87 -10.57 -10.53
C GLY A 170 -4.40 -11.00 -9.16
N PHE A 171 -3.57 -11.66 -8.35
CA PHE A 171 -3.93 -11.98 -6.97
C PHE A 171 -4.24 -10.72 -6.14
N VAL A 172 -3.39 -9.70 -6.24
CA VAL A 172 -3.58 -8.44 -5.51
C VAL A 172 -4.80 -7.67 -6.04
N GLU A 173 -5.00 -7.66 -7.36
CA GLU A 173 -6.18 -7.07 -8.01
C GLU A 173 -7.49 -7.70 -7.49
N GLU A 174 -7.59 -9.02 -7.47
CA GLU A 174 -8.78 -9.70 -6.96
C GLU A 174 -8.97 -9.51 -5.45
N THR A 175 -7.89 -9.26 -4.71
CA THR A 175 -7.95 -8.94 -3.27
C THR A 175 -8.49 -7.54 -3.02
N LEU A 176 -8.16 -6.58 -3.90
CA LEU A 176 -8.58 -5.19 -3.77
C LEU A 176 -9.95 -4.91 -4.41
N ARG A 177 -10.36 -5.71 -5.41
CA ARG A 177 -11.62 -5.56 -6.14
C ARG A 177 -12.86 -5.33 -5.26
N PRO A 178 -13.05 -6.03 -4.11
CA PRO A 178 -14.22 -5.82 -3.26
C PRO A 178 -14.30 -4.43 -2.60
N GLY A 179 -13.19 -3.70 -2.53
CA GLY A 179 -13.12 -2.38 -1.90
C GLY A 179 -13.00 -2.39 -0.37
N THR A 180 -12.77 -3.55 0.25
CA THR A 180 -12.77 -3.69 1.71
C THR A 180 -11.69 -2.87 2.43
N LEU A 181 -10.62 -2.52 1.72
CA LEU A 181 -9.51 -1.72 2.27
C LEU A 181 -9.50 -0.27 1.77
N ASP A 182 -10.51 0.16 0.98
CA ASP A 182 -10.50 1.45 0.30
C ASP A 182 -10.44 2.62 1.29
N ASP A 183 -11.18 2.55 2.40
CA ASP A 183 -11.15 3.53 3.49
C ASP A 183 -9.79 3.62 4.20
N TYR A 184 -8.93 2.61 4.01
CA TYR A 184 -7.59 2.51 4.61
C TYR A 184 -6.48 2.63 3.56
N ARG A 185 -6.80 3.10 2.34
CA ARG A 185 -5.88 3.10 1.20
C ARG A 185 -4.56 3.80 1.48
N GLU A 186 -4.56 5.02 2.03
CA GLU A 186 -3.30 5.75 2.27
C GLU A 186 -2.38 5.00 3.24
N LEU A 187 -2.97 4.44 4.30
CA LEU A 187 -2.27 3.65 5.30
C LEU A 187 -1.68 2.38 4.69
N MET A 188 -2.52 1.57 4.05
CA MET A 188 -2.15 0.26 3.52
C MET A 188 -1.23 0.35 2.29
N ALA A 189 -1.46 1.31 1.39
CA ALA A 189 -0.55 1.57 0.29
C ALA A 189 0.83 2.04 0.79
N GLY A 190 0.84 2.87 1.84
CA GLY A 190 2.07 3.37 2.46
C GLY A 190 2.96 2.25 3.05
N LYS A 191 2.36 1.16 3.53
CA LYS A 191 3.10 -0.02 4.01
C LYS A 191 3.93 -0.68 2.92
N LEU A 192 3.41 -0.71 1.68
CA LEU A 192 4.08 -1.40 0.58
C LEU A 192 5.41 -0.74 0.24
N GLY A 193 5.47 0.58 0.09
CA GLY A 193 6.76 1.19 -0.19
C GLY A 193 6.75 2.67 -0.44
N THR A 194 7.59 3.37 0.30
CA THR A 194 8.04 4.73 -0.03
C THR A 194 9.56 4.77 -0.22
N SER A 195 10.27 3.66 -0.01
CA SER A 195 11.73 3.63 0.03
C SER A 195 12.39 3.76 -1.35
N ALA A 196 13.47 4.55 -1.41
CA ALA A 196 14.36 4.67 -2.57
C ALA A 196 15.12 3.37 -2.90
N SER A 197 15.23 2.44 -1.94
CA SER A 197 15.80 1.11 -2.17
C SER A 197 14.74 0.01 -2.12
N LEU A 198 14.81 -0.90 -3.09
CA LEU A 198 13.97 -2.10 -3.16
C LEU A 198 14.27 -3.02 -1.96
N ASP A 199 13.24 -3.34 -1.19
CA ASP A 199 13.34 -4.19 0.00
C ASP A 199 12.28 -5.30 -0.09
N LEU A 200 12.66 -6.41 -0.74
CA LEU A 200 11.74 -7.51 -1.00
C LEU A 200 11.18 -8.13 0.29
N VAL A 201 11.92 -8.08 1.39
CA VAL A 201 11.50 -8.60 2.69
C VAL A 201 10.30 -7.80 3.18
N ARG A 202 10.46 -6.47 3.29
CA ARG A 202 9.42 -5.56 3.76
C ARG A 202 8.22 -5.53 2.82
N MET A 203 8.45 -5.47 1.51
CA MET A 203 7.37 -5.39 0.52
C MET A 203 6.55 -6.67 0.48
N SER A 204 7.20 -7.83 0.57
CA SER A 204 6.50 -9.10 0.71
C SER A 204 5.73 -9.16 2.03
N ALA A 205 6.31 -8.68 3.14
CA ALA A 205 5.59 -8.60 4.42
C ALA A 205 4.33 -7.71 4.30
N ALA A 206 4.41 -6.57 3.59
CA ALA A 206 3.22 -5.76 3.33
C ALA A 206 2.15 -6.54 2.53
N ILE A 207 2.52 -7.27 1.46
CA ILE A 207 1.57 -8.13 0.72
C ILE A 207 0.97 -9.25 1.58
N SER A 208 1.67 -9.71 2.62
CA SER A 208 1.12 -10.69 3.56
C SER A 208 -0.09 -10.16 4.31
N GLU A 209 -0.13 -8.85 4.58
CA GLU A 209 -1.27 -8.24 5.23
C GLU A 209 -2.50 -8.14 4.32
N PHE A 210 -2.31 -7.90 3.01
CA PHE A 210 -3.42 -7.98 2.04
C PHE A 210 -3.94 -9.42 1.91
N THR A 211 -3.04 -10.40 1.98
CA THR A 211 -3.41 -11.82 2.00
C THR A 211 -4.24 -12.16 3.25
N ALA A 212 -3.85 -11.65 4.42
CA ALA A 212 -4.62 -11.81 5.65
C ALA A 212 -6.00 -11.13 5.58
N ALA A 213 -6.08 -9.89 5.07
CA ALA A 213 -7.36 -9.21 4.85
C ALA A 213 -8.27 -10.01 3.91
N ARG A 214 -7.73 -10.55 2.81
CA ARG A 214 -8.49 -11.43 1.91
C ARG A 214 -9.08 -12.62 2.65
N ILE A 215 -8.25 -13.35 3.40
CA ILE A 215 -8.69 -14.55 4.13
C ILE A 215 -9.79 -14.21 5.14
N LEU A 216 -9.62 -13.13 5.90
CA LEU A 216 -10.58 -12.71 6.91
C LEU A 216 -11.92 -12.29 6.26
N THR A 217 -11.85 -11.55 5.15
CA THR A 217 -13.06 -11.07 4.46
C THR A 217 -13.79 -12.19 3.72
N GLU A 218 -13.07 -13.11 3.08
CA GLU A 218 -13.64 -14.33 2.47
C GLU A 218 -14.26 -15.26 3.53
N ALA A 219 -13.75 -15.23 4.75
CA ALA A 219 -14.34 -15.92 5.89
C ALA A 219 -15.53 -15.16 6.54
N GLY A 220 -15.89 -13.99 6.03
CA GLY A 220 -17.07 -13.22 6.46
C GLY A 220 -16.82 -12.18 7.55
N TYR A 221 -15.56 -11.91 7.92
CA TYR A 221 -15.23 -10.89 8.93
C TYR A 221 -15.08 -9.50 8.31
N GLU A 222 -15.52 -8.48 9.04
CA GLU A 222 -15.13 -7.10 8.80
C GLU A 222 -13.72 -6.86 9.33
N VAL A 223 -12.86 -6.21 8.55
CA VAL A 223 -11.46 -5.98 8.91
C VAL A 223 -11.17 -4.51 9.19
N THR A 224 -10.48 -4.23 10.29
CA THR A 224 -9.87 -2.92 10.58
C THR A 224 -8.36 -3.11 10.66
N PRO A 225 -7.55 -2.51 9.76
CA PRO A 225 -6.10 -2.58 9.84
C PRO A 225 -5.53 -1.68 10.95
N GLU A 226 -4.29 -1.94 11.37
CA GLU A 226 -3.45 -1.03 12.17
C GLU A 226 -4.15 -0.52 13.44
N ILE A 227 -4.65 -1.46 14.23
CA ILE A 227 -5.38 -1.15 15.46
C ILE A 227 -4.41 -0.90 16.62
N GLU A 228 -4.46 0.30 17.18
CA GLU A 228 -3.76 0.61 18.43
C GLU A 228 -4.39 -0.18 19.57
N VAL A 229 -3.57 -0.97 20.25
CA VAL A 229 -3.97 -1.70 21.46
C VAL A 229 -3.36 -1.05 22.69
N THR A 230 -3.94 -1.32 23.86
CA THR A 230 -3.59 -0.67 25.14
C THR A 230 -2.13 -0.84 25.56
N THR A 231 -1.38 -1.74 24.91
CA THR A 231 0.05 -1.96 25.12
C THR A 231 0.93 -0.93 24.40
N GLY A 232 0.37 -0.07 23.55
CA GLY A 232 1.10 0.96 22.80
C GLY A 232 1.77 0.46 21.51
N HIS A 233 1.47 -0.78 21.10
CA HIS A 233 1.81 -1.31 19.79
C HIS A 233 0.56 -1.35 18.90
N SER A 234 0.71 -1.20 17.59
CA SER A 234 -0.35 -1.52 16.64
C SER A 234 -0.28 -3.00 16.28
N LEU A 235 -1.44 -3.63 16.16
CA LEU A 235 -1.58 -4.95 15.54
C LEU A 235 -2.09 -4.81 14.12
N ASP A 236 -1.74 -5.77 13.26
CA ASP A 236 -2.06 -5.68 11.84
C ASP A 236 -3.57 -5.61 11.58
N TYR A 237 -4.39 -6.43 12.26
CA TYR A 237 -5.85 -6.40 12.07
C TYR A 237 -6.65 -6.68 13.34
N ARG A 238 -7.85 -6.07 13.37
CA ARG A 238 -9.01 -6.58 14.08
C ARG A 238 -10.00 -7.17 13.09
N ALA A 239 -10.39 -8.42 13.30
CA ALA A 239 -11.45 -9.11 12.56
C ALA A 239 -12.71 -9.14 13.42
N THR A 240 -13.80 -8.55 12.93
CA THR A 240 -15.08 -8.46 13.65
C THR A 240 -16.11 -9.30 12.91
N ASP A 241 -16.77 -10.20 13.64
CA ASP A 241 -17.93 -10.92 13.13
C ASP A 241 -19.11 -9.93 13.05
N PRO A 242 -19.67 -9.67 11.86
CA PRO A 242 -20.73 -8.68 11.70
C PRO A 242 -22.07 -9.11 12.34
N ASP A 243 -22.30 -10.41 12.52
CA ASP A 243 -23.55 -10.95 13.08
C ASP A 243 -23.55 -10.90 14.61
N THR A 244 -22.39 -11.15 15.24
CA THR A 244 -22.25 -11.22 16.70
C THR A 244 -21.62 -9.97 17.32
N GLY A 245 -20.81 -9.24 16.56
CA GLY A 245 -19.96 -8.16 17.05
C GLY A 245 -18.71 -8.64 17.77
N ASP A 246 -18.46 -9.96 17.84
CA ASP A 246 -17.26 -10.51 18.46
C ASP A 246 -16.03 -10.18 17.61
N ALA A 247 -14.96 -9.73 18.27
CA ALA A 247 -13.74 -9.31 17.61
C ALA A 247 -12.54 -10.15 18.03
N SER A 248 -11.74 -10.57 17.04
CA SER A 248 -10.46 -11.24 17.22
C SER A 248 -9.32 -10.39 16.66
N LEU A 249 -8.20 -10.36 17.38
CA LEU A 249 -7.00 -9.66 16.96
C LEU A 249 -6.12 -10.59 16.14
N VAL A 250 -5.54 -10.07 15.07
CA VAL A 250 -4.68 -10.82 14.15
C VAL A 250 -3.38 -10.05 13.92
N GLU A 251 -2.27 -10.77 14.04
CA GLU A 251 -0.93 -10.29 13.67
C GLU A 251 -0.42 -11.18 12.54
N VAL A 252 0.27 -10.59 11.57
CA VAL A 252 0.78 -11.26 10.38
C VAL A 252 2.31 -11.24 10.39
N THR A 253 2.89 -12.35 9.95
CA THR A 253 4.32 -12.43 9.71
C THR A 253 4.60 -13.29 8.49
N ARG A 254 5.64 -12.92 7.75
CA ARG A 254 6.03 -13.62 6.52
C ARG A 254 7.50 -14.06 6.62
N PRO A 255 7.76 -15.37 6.79
CA PRO A 255 9.11 -15.92 6.73
C PRO A 255 9.76 -15.63 5.37
N GLN A 256 11.08 -15.50 5.36
CA GLN A 256 11.81 -15.29 4.11
C GLN A 256 12.20 -16.62 3.45
N PRO A 257 12.17 -16.69 2.11
CA PRO A 257 12.62 -17.88 1.40
C PRO A 257 14.07 -18.21 1.76
N VAL A 258 14.38 -19.50 1.84
CA VAL A 258 15.70 -19.99 2.25
C VAL A 258 16.64 -20.24 1.06
N SER A 259 16.14 -20.11 -0.17
CA SER A 259 16.92 -20.29 -1.40
C SER A 259 18.03 -19.24 -1.53
N GLY A 260 19.29 -19.69 -1.56
CA GLY A 260 20.49 -18.83 -1.71
C GLY A 260 21.46 -18.86 -0.53
N ARG A 261 21.12 -19.57 0.56
CA ARG A 261 22.05 -19.89 1.65
C ARG A 261 22.33 -21.40 1.61
N SER A 262 23.60 -21.77 1.71
CA SER A 262 24.09 -23.15 1.53
C SER A 262 23.57 -24.17 2.57
N ALA A 263 22.78 -23.74 3.57
CA ALA A 263 22.24 -24.58 4.63
C ALA A 263 21.06 -23.91 5.34
N SER A 264 19.87 -23.82 4.74
CA SER A 264 18.69 -23.32 5.46
C SER A 264 17.43 -24.15 5.21
N ASP A 265 16.82 -24.55 6.33
CA ASP A 265 15.63 -25.38 6.45
C ASP A 265 14.38 -24.47 6.50
N PRO A 266 13.41 -24.60 5.57
CA PRO A 266 12.19 -23.78 5.58
C PRO A 266 11.35 -23.97 6.86
N VAL A 267 11.46 -25.14 7.51
CA VAL A 267 10.81 -25.41 8.81
C VAL A 267 11.43 -24.55 9.91
N ALA A 268 12.76 -24.38 9.90
CA ALA A 268 13.46 -23.51 10.82
C ALA A 268 13.09 -22.03 10.58
N ALA A 269 13.02 -21.60 9.31
CA ALA A 269 12.63 -20.23 8.96
C ALA A 269 11.23 -19.85 9.51
N VAL A 270 10.26 -20.76 9.41
CA VAL A 270 8.93 -20.59 10.01
C VAL A 270 9.02 -20.41 11.54
N ARG A 271 9.79 -21.27 12.22
CA ARG A 271 9.96 -21.22 13.67
C ARG A 271 10.61 -19.92 14.14
N ASP A 272 11.72 -19.54 13.52
CA ASP A 272 12.49 -18.36 13.91
C ASP A 272 11.72 -17.06 13.68
N THR A 273 10.98 -16.98 12.56
CA THR A 273 10.14 -15.83 12.23
C THR A 273 8.99 -15.70 13.24
N ALA A 274 8.30 -16.81 13.53
CA ALA A 274 7.23 -16.80 14.53
C ALA A 274 7.77 -16.46 15.93
N GLU A 275 8.91 -17.02 16.32
CA GLU A 275 9.54 -16.77 17.63
C GLU A 275 9.94 -15.30 17.82
N THR A 276 10.51 -14.68 16.79
CA THR A 276 10.90 -13.27 16.82
C THR A 276 9.69 -12.36 17.03
N LYS A 277 8.56 -12.66 16.36
CA LYS A 277 7.30 -11.94 16.56
C LYS A 277 6.68 -12.18 17.93
N THR A 278 6.77 -13.41 18.42
CA THR A 278 6.20 -13.80 19.72
C THR A 278 6.90 -13.10 20.87
N SER A 279 8.23 -13.19 20.92
CA SER A 279 9.06 -12.65 22.01
C SER A 279 9.13 -11.13 22.04
N GLY A 280 8.72 -10.45 20.95
CA GLY A 280 8.64 -9.00 20.87
C GLY A 280 7.24 -8.47 21.21
N GLN A 281 6.31 -8.64 20.28
CA GLN A 281 5.03 -7.92 20.29
C GLN A 281 3.91 -8.69 20.99
N LEU A 282 3.87 -10.03 20.85
CA LEU A 282 2.68 -10.81 21.22
C LEU A 282 2.65 -11.30 22.67
N GLU A 283 3.80 -11.48 23.32
CA GLU A 283 3.86 -11.88 24.74
C GLU A 283 3.09 -10.91 25.66
N ALA A 284 3.07 -9.61 25.32
CA ALA A 284 2.32 -8.59 26.05
C ALA A 284 0.79 -8.77 25.98
N HIS A 285 0.28 -9.59 25.04
CA HIS A 285 -1.14 -9.79 24.79
C HIS A 285 -1.70 -11.12 25.33
N GLY A 286 -0.88 -11.91 26.04
CA GLY A 286 -1.36 -13.07 26.83
C GLY A 286 -2.11 -14.15 26.03
N GLY A 287 -1.85 -14.26 24.71
CA GLY A 287 -2.53 -15.23 23.84
C GLY A 287 -3.87 -14.78 23.25
N GLY A 288 -4.26 -13.51 23.42
CA GLY A 288 -5.48 -12.94 22.83
C GLY A 288 -5.38 -12.58 21.34
N VAL A 289 -4.22 -12.79 20.72
CA VAL A 289 -3.95 -12.47 19.31
C VAL A 289 -3.71 -13.76 18.54
N THR A 290 -4.32 -13.90 17.36
CA THR A 290 -4.04 -15.00 16.44
C THR A 290 -2.89 -14.62 15.51
N LEU A 291 -1.81 -15.41 15.52
CA LEU A 291 -0.68 -15.19 14.61
C LEU A 291 -0.92 -15.89 13.26
N PHE A 292 -0.92 -15.14 12.17
CA PHE A 292 -0.86 -15.67 10.81
C PHE A 292 0.60 -15.72 10.34
N VAL A 293 1.12 -16.93 10.11
CA VAL A 293 2.43 -17.14 9.51
C VAL A 293 2.24 -17.44 8.04
N ASP A 294 2.40 -16.41 7.22
CA ASP A 294 2.19 -16.46 5.79
C ASP A 294 3.46 -16.92 5.05
N CYS A 295 3.43 -18.15 4.53
CA CYS A 295 4.50 -18.77 3.76
C CYS A 295 4.35 -18.56 2.25
N THR A 296 3.58 -17.57 1.80
CA THR A 296 3.38 -17.26 0.37
C THR A 296 4.68 -16.92 -0.37
N SER A 297 5.68 -16.42 0.34
CA SER A 297 7.04 -16.21 -0.17
C SER A 297 7.80 -17.51 -0.47
N PHE A 298 7.32 -18.68 -0.05
CA PHE A 298 8.03 -19.94 -0.23
C PHE A 298 7.74 -20.55 -1.61
N PRO A 299 8.78 -21.04 -2.32
CA PRO A 299 8.60 -21.90 -3.47
C PRO A 299 7.81 -23.16 -3.13
N ALA A 300 7.33 -23.87 -4.15
CA ALA A 300 6.50 -25.07 -3.97
C ALA A 300 7.14 -26.15 -3.07
N ASP A 301 8.43 -26.42 -3.24
CA ASP A 301 9.13 -27.46 -2.49
C ASP A 301 9.35 -27.08 -1.02
N ASP A 302 9.68 -25.81 -0.75
CA ASP A 302 9.85 -25.29 0.61
C ASP A 302 8.54 -25.37 1.39
N TRP A 303 7.43 -25.01 0.75
CA TRP A 303 6.11 -25.17 1.35
C TRP A 303 5.74 -26.63 1.59
N ALA A 304 6.05 -27.52 0.64
CA ALA A 304 5.79 -28.95 0.80
C ALA A 304 6.48 -29.50 2.06
N ALA A 305 7.73 -29.10 2.31
CA ALA A 305 8.47 -29.47 3.52
C ALA A 305 7.82 -28.92 4.80
N VAL A 306 7.39 -27.65 4.80
CA VAL A 306 6.66 -27.04 5.95
C VAL A 306 5.33 -27.75 6.21
N ARG A 307 4.57 -28.05 5.15
CA ARG A 307 3.27 -28.72 5.23
C ARG A 307 3.40 -30.16 5.75
N GLU A 308 4.45 -30.86 5.36
CA GLU A 308 4.74 -32.21 5.87
C GLU A 308 5.14 -32.18 7.35
N ALA A 309 6.06 -31.28 7.72
CA ALA A 309 6.59 -31.20 9.08
C ALA A 309 5.63 -30.57 10.10
N ARG A 310 4.74 -29.67 9.65
CA ARG A 310 3.82 -28.86 10.48
C ARG A 310 4.48 -28.35 11.76
N PRO A 311 5.59 -27.59 11.67
CA PRO A 311 6.33 -27.15 12.85
C PRO A 311 5.43 -26.49 13.89
N GLU A 312 5.73 -26.76 15.16
CA GLU A 312 5.22 -25.91 16.23
C GLU A 312 5.71 -24.48 16.03
N VAL A 313 4.80 -23.53 16.21
CA VAL A 313 5.10 -22.11 16.35
C VAL A 313 4.88 -21.77 17.82
N ARG A 314 5.83 -21.06 18.45
CA ARG A 314 5.86 -20.85 19.91
C ARG A 314 4.76 -19.91 20.43
N HIS A 315 3.85 -19.49 19.54
CA HIS A 315 2.65 -18.73 19.85
C HIS A 315 1.40 -19.54 19.55
N ARG A 316 0.39 -19.43 20.40
CA ARG A 316 -0.94 -20.02 20.19
C ARG A 316 -1.98 -19.01 20.67
N PRO A 317 -3.05 -18.74 19.89
CA PRO A 317 -3.42 -19.40 18.63
C PRO A 317 -2.62 -18.93 17.40
N ALA A 318 -2.42 -19.82 16.43
CA ALA A 318 -1.75 -19.50 15.17
C ALA A 318 -2.26 -20.30 13.97
N VAL A 319 -2.12 -19.71 12.78
CA VAL A 319 -2.40 -20.32 11.47
C VAL A 319 -1.13 -20.20 10.63
N VAL A 320 -0.64 -21.32 10.10
CA VAL A 320 0.45 -21.32 9.11
C VAL A 320 -0.15 -21.64 7.76
N LEU A 321 0.03 -20.75 6.80
CA LEU A 321 -0.70 -20.77 5.53
C LEU A 321 0.21 -20.46 4.36
N ARG A 322 -0.27 -20.76 3.16
CA ARG A 322 0.31 -20.30 1.89
C ARG A 322 -0.80 -19.99 0.91
N ALA A 323 -0.76 -18.79 0.34
CA ALA A 323 -1.59 -18.42 -0.80
C ALA A 323 -0.90 -18.75 -2.12
N ARG A 324 -1.69 -19.07 -3.14
CA ARG A 324 -1.26 -19.22 -4.53
C ARG A 324 -1.83 -18.07 -5.36
N PRO A 325 -1.17 -17.67 -6.46
CA PRO A 325 -1.67 -16.59 -7.31
C PRO A 325 -3.09 -16.82 -7.86
N SER A 326 -3.53 -18.09 -7.93
CA SER A 326 -4.90 -18.45 -8.32
C SER A 326 -5.98 -18.09 -7.28
N GLY A 327 -5.59 -17.55 -6.12
CA GLY A 327 -6.49 -17.26 -5.00
C GLY A 327 -6.68 -18.42 -4.02
N HIS A 328 -6.20 -19.61 -4.34
CA HIS A 328 -6.29 -20.76 -3.42
C HIS A 328 -5.32 -20.58 -2.24
N VAL A 329 -5.83 -20.83 -1.04
CA VAL A 329 -5.05 -20.79 0.21
C VAL A 329 -5.17 -22.12 0.92
N GLU A 330 -4.03 -22.71 1.28
CA GLU A 330 -3.96 -23.92 2.12
C GLU A 330 -3.17 -23.65 3.41
N GLY A 331 -3.47 -24.38 4.49
CA GLY A 331 -2.78 -24.17 5.76
C GLY A 331 -3.14 -25.14 6.88
N TYR A 332 -2.50 -24.97 8.04
CA TYR A 332 -2.79 -25.74 9.26
C TYR A 332 -2.84 -24.84 10.50
N ARG A 333 -3.53 -25.32 11.55
CA ARG A 333 -3.74 -24.60 12.80
C ARG A 333 -2.79 -25.07 13.90
N LYS A 334 -2.46 -24.16 14.83
CA LYS A 334 -1.80 -24.45 16.11
C LYS A 334 -2.56 -23.79 17.26
N GLY A 335 -2.98 -24.59 18.24
CA GLY A 335 -3.85 -24.14 19.33
C GLY A 335 -5.32 -24.01 18.90
N SER A 336 -6.12 -23.35 19.74
CA SER A 336 -7.55 -23.10 19.48
C SER A 336 -7.71 -21.75 18.80
N VAL A 337 -7.79 -21.75 17.46
CA VAL A 337 -7.98 -20.53 16.67
C VAL A 337 -9.44 -20.06 16.83
N PRO A 338 -9.69 -18.84 17.34
CA PRO A 338 -11.03 -18.33 17.61
C PRO A 338 -11.79 -17.89 16.34
N LEU A 339 -11.12 -17.88 15.19
CA LEU A 339 -11.67 -17.55 13.88
C LEU A 339 -12.06 -18.84 13.13
N ASP A 340 -13.30 -18.91 12.66
CA ASP A 340 -13.66 -19.89 11.62
C ASP A 340 -13.22 -19.37 10.24
N LEU A 341 -12.13 -19.95 9.70
CA LEU A 341 -11.57 -19.59 8.40
C LEU A 341 -11.83 -20.68 7.35
N SER A 342 -12.77 -21.60 7.60
CA SER A 342 -12.99 -22.77 6.75
C SER A 342 -13.60 -22.44 5.38
N ALA A 343 -14.15 -21.23 5.23
CA ALA A 343 -14.60 -20.71 3.94
C ALA A 343 -13.46 -20.16 3.07
N ALA A 344 -12.30 -19.82 3.67
CA ALA A 344 -11.19 -19.16 2.99
C ALA A 344 -9.90 -20.00 2.93
N ILE A 345 -9.75 -21.00 3.80
CA ILE A 345 -8.55 -21.84 3.87
C ILE A 345 -8.92 -23.32 3.74
N ASP A 346 -8.24 -24.00 2.81
CA ASP A 346 -8.24 -25.45 2.72
C ASP A 346 -7.26 -26.04 3.75
N TRP A 347 -7.79 -26.74 4.74
CA TRP A 347 -7.00 -27.27 5.85
C TRP A 347 -6.29 -28.58 5.48
N VAL A 348 -4.97 -28.64 5.73
CA VAL A 348 -4.10 -29.78 5.42
C VAL A 348 -3.56 -30.50 6.64
#